data_AF-A0A1I6H9I8-F1
#
_entry.id   AF-A0A1I6H9I8-F1
#
_cell.length_a   1.000
_cell.length_b   1.000
_cell.length_c   1.000
_cell.angle_alpha   90.00
_cell.angle_beta   90.00
_cell.angle_gamma   90.00
#
_symmetry.space_group_name_H-M   'P 1'
#
loop_
_entity.id
_entity.type
_entity.pdbx_description
1 polymer ?
#
loop_
_entity_poly.entity_id
_entity_poly.type
_entity_poly.pdbx_seq_one_letter_code
_entity_poly.pdbx_strand_id
1 'polypeptide(L)'
;MTSLVSERSWLLEPSVLKLVHQCRRLIHTEFGVKLHLTDEHLEQQLAEYAGKTRSSHLIRTWETLKQQVPQLNIEPETEDDGLKRTYRGQVIADAPAASSTPEANEAFHPPRKTKVIYRGQVVG
;
A
#
# COMPACT_ATOMS: atom_id res chain seq x y z
N MET A 1 11.25 35.63 2.61
CA MET A 1 12.01 34.36 2.63
C MET A 1 11.66 33.55 3.90
N THR A 2 10.41 33.11 4.04
CA THR A 2 9.90 32.38 5.23
C THR A 2 9.03 31.16 4.87
N SER A 3 8.87 30.84 3.58
CA SER A 3 7.95 29.77 3.13
C SER A 3 8.35 28.38 3.67
N LEU A 4 9.64 28.08 3.68
CA LEU A 4 10.17 26.78 4.14
C LEU A 4 9.91 26.47 5.62
N VAL A 5 9.70 27.51 6.45
CA VAL A 5 9.37 27.34 7.88
C VAL A 5 7.88 27.02 8.05
N SER A 6 7.03 27.57 7.19
CA SER A 6 5.59 27.33 7.23
C SER A 6 5.25 25.89 6.80
N GLU A 7 5.94 25.37 5.77
CA GLU A 7 5.74 24.00 5.26
C GLU A 7 6.22 22.94 6.25
N ARG A 8 7.21 23.26 7.09
CA ARG A 8 7.78 22.34 8.10
C ARG A 8 7.36 22.64 9.53
N SER A 9 6.27 23.39 9.72
CA SER A 9 5.77 23.75 11.05
C SER A 9 5.51 22.52 11.95
N TRP A 10 5.18 21.37 11.34
CA TRP A 10 4.97 20.10 12.03
C TRP A 10 6.23 19.48 12.64
N LEU A 11 7.44 19.83 12.17
CA LEU A 11 8.71 19.40 12.78
C LEU A 11 9.00 20.11 14.10
N LEU A 12 8.27 21.18 14.43
CA LEU A 12 8.42 21.90 15.69
C LEU A 12 7.74 21.17 16.85
N GLU A 13 6.86 20.20 16.58
CA GLU A 13 6.19 19.42 17.60
C GLU A 13 7.09 18.27 18.09
N PRO A 14 7.39 18.17 19.41
CA PRO A 14 8.34 17.19 19.92
C PRO A 14 7.85 15.73 19.81
N SER A 15 6.54 15.51 19.73
CA SER A 15 5.92 14.20 19.50
C SER A 15 6.25 13.69 18.09
N VAL A 16 5.98 14.52 17.08
CA VAL A 16 6.20 14.22 15.67
C VAL A 16 7.69 14.10 15.36
N LEU A 17 8.51 14.98 15.92
CA LEU A 17 9.96 14.94 15.75
C LEU A 17 10.55 13.61 16.23
N LYS A 18 10.05 13.04 17.34
CA LYS A 18 10.46 11.70 17.82
C LYS A 18 10.11 10.60 16.82
N LEU A 19 8.92 10.63 16.24
CA LEU A 19 8.50 9.67 15.22
C LEU A 19 9.38 9.78 13.96
N VAL A 20 9.67 11.00 13.49
CA VAL A 20 10.58 11.23 12.35
C VAL A 20 11.97 10.67 12.63
N HIS A 21 12.52 10.92 13.81
CA HIS A 21 13.82 10.37 14.21
C HIS A 21 13.81 8.84 14.25
N GLN A 22 12.73 8.24 14.73
CA GLN A 22 12.56 6.80 14.76
C GLN A 22 12.49 6.23 13.34
N CYS A 23 11.65 6.78 12.46
CA CYS A 23 11.58 6.38 11.05
C CYS A 23 12.94 6.50 10.37
N ARG A 24 13.65 7.63 10.56
CA ARG A 24 15.00 7.85 10.01
C ARG A 24 15.98 6.78 10.46
N ARG A 25 15.97 6.40 11.75
CA ARG A 25 16.84 5.36 12.28
C ARG A 25 16.53 4.01 11.64
N LEU A 26 15.25 3.66 11.51
CA LEU A 26 14.82 2.41 10.92
C LEU A 26 15.17 2.32 9.43
N ILE A 27 15.00 3.43 8.69
CA ILE A 27 15.39 3.51 7.27
C ILE A 27 16.90 3.34 7.13
N HIS A 28 17.69 3.96 8.00
CA HIS A 28 19.14 3.79 7.98
C HIS A 28 19.57 2.34 8.26
N THR A 29 18.89 1.64 9.16
CA THR A 29 19.21 0.23 9.44
C THR A 29 18.78 -0.73 8.33
N GLU A 30 17.66 -0.46 7.65
CA GLU A 30 17.13 -1.32 6.59
C GLU A 30 17.79 -1.06 5.23
N PHE A 31 17.98 0.21 4.87
CA PHE A 31 18.41 0.63 3.53
C PHE A 31 19.82 1.24 3.50
N GLY A 32 20.43 1.53 4.67
CA GLY A 32 21.74 2.18 4.73
C GLY A 32 21.74 3.67 4.33
N VAL A 33 20.56 4.28 4.17
CA VAL A 33 20.41 5.66 3.70
C VAL A 33 20.33 6.63 4.87
N LYS A 34 21.08 7.73 4.80
CA LYS A 34 21.08 8.79 5.80
C LYS A 34 20.28 10.00 5.32
N LEU A 35 19.04 10.09 5.78
CA LEU A 35 18.15 11.25 5.55
C LEU A 35 18.54 12.42 6.48
N HIS A 36 18.30 13.67 6.11
CA HIS A 36 18.45 14.83 6.99
C HIS A 36 17.13 15.58 7.18
N LEU A 37 16.91 16.15 8.37
CA LEU A 37 15.69 16.91 8.64
C LEU A 37 15.60 18.22 7.83
N THR A 38 16.73 18.69 7.31
CA THR A 38 16.83 19.90 6.49
C THR A 38 16.47 19.66 5.02
N ASP A 39 16.30 18.40 4.60
CA ASP A 39 16.07 18.07 3.19
C ASP A 39 14.67 18.50 2.75
N GLU A 40 14.57 19.12 1.57
CA GLU A 40 13.30 19.59 0.96
C GLU A 40 12.38 18.43 0.58
N HIS A 41 12.96 17.26 0.33
CA HIS A 41 12.25 16.05 -0.08
C HIS A 41 12.15 15.00 1.03
N LEU A 42 12.33 15.37 2.31
CA LEU A 42 12.29 14.44 3.43
C LEU A 42 10.98 13.65 3.45
N GLU A 43 9.86 14.32 3.23
CA GLU A 43 8.51 13.75 3.24
C GLU A 43 8.35 12.67 2.18
N GLN A 44 8.75 13.00 0.95
CA GLN A 44 8.72 12.10 -0.20
C GLN A 44 9.63 10.89 0.01
N GLN A 45 10.85 11.11 0.51
CA GLN A 45 11.79 10.03 0.82
C GLN A 45 11.25 9.10 1.91
N LEU A 46 10.69 9.66 3.00
CA LEU A 46 10.08 8.86 4.06
C LEU A 46 8.92 8.01 3.52
N ALA A 47 8.05 8.59 2.69
CA ALA A 47 6.95 7.87 2.04
C ALA A 47 7.45 6.76 1.11
N GLU A 48 8.46 7.04 0.29
CA GLU A 48 9.04 6.08 -0.64
C GLU A 48 9.66 4.87 0.10
N TYR A 49 10.47 5.11 1.13
CA TYR A 49 11.07 4.04 1.92
C TYR A 49 10.03 3.30 2.78
N ALA A 50 8.99 4.00 3.25
CA ALA A 50 7.87 3.36 3.94
C ALA A 50 7.05 2.44 3.03
N GLY A 51 6.92 2.76 1.74
CA GLY A 51 6.30 1.86 0.75
C GLY A 51 7.18 0.67 0.38
N LYS A 52 8.50 0.83 0.41
CA LYS A 52 9.47 -0.24 0.05
C LYS A 52 9.84 -1.16 1.21
N THR A 53 9.59 -0.76 2.46
CA THR A 53 10.02 -1.54 3.62
C THR A 53 9.20 -2.82 3.80
N ARG A 54 9.82 -3.83 4.39
CA ARG A 54 9.14 -5.03 4.91
C ARG A 54 9.02 -5.02 6.44
N SER A 55 9.58 -3.99 7.09
CA SER A 55 9.62 -3.89 8.55
C SER A 55 8.27 -3.43 9.09
N SER A 56 7.59 -4.30 9.83
CA SER A 56 6.31 -3.99 10.48
C SER A 56 6.43 -2.82 11.46
N HIS A 57 7.60 -2.65 12.07
CA HIS A 57 7.85 -1.56 13.01
C HIS A 57 7.89 -0.20 12.29
N LEU A 58 8.58 -0.13 11.15
CA LEU A 58 8.65 1.10 10.34
C LEU A 58 7.26 1.47 9.80
N ILE A 59 6.50 0.48 9.32
CA ILE A 59 5.13 0.69 8.80
C ILE A 59 4.24 1.30 9.89
N ARG A 60 4.24 0.74 11.11
CA ARG A 60 3.46 1.28 12.23
C ARG A 60 3.88 2.69 12.64
N THR A 61 5.19 2.96 12.70
CA THR A 61 5.69 4.30 13.01
C THR A 61 5.34 5.31 11.92
N TRP A 62 5.32 4.88 10.66
CA TRP A 62 4.90 5.72 9.54
C TRP A 62 3.40 6.01 9.56
N GLU A 63 2.55 5.02 9.85
CA GLU A 63 1.11 5.21 9.99
C GLU A 63 0.75 6.18 11.10
N THR A 64 1.39 6.05 12.27
CA THR A 64 1.20 6.99 13.39
C THR A 64 1.65 8.40 13.05
N LEU A 65 2.75 8.53 12.29
CA LEU A 65 3.23 9.83 11.80
C LEU A 65 2.22 10.46 10.83
N LYS A 66 1.66 9.69 9.89
CA LYS A 66 0.58 10.17 8.98
C LYS A 66 -0.68 10.62 9.71
N GLN A 67 -1.04 9.95 10.81
CA GLN A 67 -2.20 10.36 11.63
C GLN A 67 -1.99 11.72 12.30
N GLN A 68 -0.77 12.03 12.74
CA GLN A 68 -0.45 13.30 13.38
C GLN A 68 -0.24 14.44 12.40
N VAL A 69 0.28 14.14 11.20
CA VAL A 69 0.52 15.14 10.16
C VAL A 69 -0.28 14.76 8.92
N PRO A 70 -1.54 15.20 8.80
CA PRO A 70 -2.38 14.92 7.64
C PRO A 70 -1.81 15.49 6.33
N GLN A 71 -0.90 16.47 6.41
CA GLN A 71 -0.16 17.02 5.27
C GLN A 71 0.80 16.00 4.62
N LEU A 72 1.23 14.99 5.38
CA LEU A 72 2.09 13.91 4.91
C LEU A 72 1.30 12.73 4.32
N ASN A 73 -0.03 12.81 4.32
CA ASN A 73 -0.86 11.97 3.47
C ASN A 73 -0.79 12.49 2.02
N ILE A 74 0.45 12.61 1.52
CA ILE A 74 0.73 12.52 0.10
C ILE A 74 0.33 11.09 -0.20
N GLU A 75 -0.93 10.92 -0.58
CA GLU A 75 -1.42 9.68 -1.14
C GLU A 75 -0.35 9.34 -2.18
N PRO A 76 0.45 8.26 -2.00
CA PRO A 76 1.01 7.69 -3.20
C PRO A 76 -0.25 7.49 -4.04
N GLU A 77 -0.28 8.06 -5.22
CA GLU A 77 -1.11 7.54 -6.26
C GLU A 77 -0.58 6.10 -6.45
N THR A 78 -0.90 5.20 -5.51
CA THR A 78 -1.27 3.85 -5.83
C THR A 78 -2.39 4.10 -6.79
N GLU A 79 -2.00 4.19 -8.05
CA GLU A 79 -2.63 3.52 -9.16
C GLU A 79 -3.12 2.15 -8.65
N ASP A 80 -4.15 2.17 -7.81
CA ASP A 80 -5.23 1.21 -7.84
C ASP A 80 -5.99 1.52 -9.13
N ASP A 81 -5.27 1.50 -10.27
CA ASP A 81 -5.85 1.25 -11.57
C ASP A 81 -6.23 -0.23 -11.46
N GLY A 82 -7.38 -0.44 -10.81
CA GLY A 82 -7.88 -1.73 -10.38
C GLY A 82 -7.62 -2.72 -11.48
N LEU A 83 -6.67 -3.63 -11.22
CA LEU A 83 -5.97 -4.47 -12.17
C LEU A 83 -6.91 -4.90 -13.31
N LYS A 84 -7.00 -4.09 -14.38
CA LYS A 84 -8.01 -4.25 -15.43
C LYS A 84 -7.70 -5.56 -16.13
N ARG A 85 -8.38 -6.63 -15.74
CA ARG A 85 -8.22 -7.95 -16.35
C ARG A 85 -8.68 -7.82 -17.79
N THR A 86 -7.71 -7.78 -18.69
CA THR A 86 -7.93 -7.82 -20.13
C THR A 86 -8.02 -9.28 -20.55
N TYR A 87 -9.21 -9.70 -20.98
CA TYR A 87 -9.39 -11.03 -21.57
C TYR A 87 -9.53 -10.86 -23.08
N ARG A 88 -8.64 -11.49 -23.85
CA ARG A 88 -8.65 -11.49 -25.32
C ARG A 88 -8.80 -10.09 -25.96
N GLY A 89 -8.14 -9.08 -25.39
CA GLY A 89 -8.14 -7.71 -25.91
C GLY A 89 -9.34 -6.85 -25.50
N GLN A 90 -10.26 -7.34 -24.66
CA GLN A 90 -11.33 -6.54 -24.06
C GLN A 90 -11.10 -6.30 -22.57
N VAL A 91 -11.30 -5.06 -22.14
CA VAL A 91 -11.22 -4.63 -20.74
C VAL A 91 -12.52 -5.05 -20.04
N ILE A 92 -12.43 -5.93 -19.04
CA ILE A 92 -13.55 -6.30 -18.19
C ILE A 92 -13.51 -5.35 -16.98
N ALA A 93 -14.57 -4.57 -16.77
CA ALA A 93 -14.75 -3.81 -15.54
C ALA A 93 -15.15 -4.79 -14.43
N ASP A 94 -14.32 -4.94 -13.40
CA ASP A 94 -14.64 -5.75 -12.23
C ASP A 94 -15.70 -5.00 -11.42
N ALA A 95 -16.87 -5.61 -11.23
CA ALA A 95 -17.98 -5.01 -10.50
C ALA A 95 -17.68 -5.01 -9.00
N PRO A 96 -18.02 -3.95 -8.24
CA PRO A 96 -17.79 -3.93 -6.80
C PRO A 96 -18.66 -4.97 -6.10
N ALA A 97 -18.04 -5.76 -5.24
CA ALA A 97 -18.70 -6.74 -4.40
C ALA A 97 -19.64 -6.06 -3.38
N ALA A 98 -20.95 -6.28 -3.50
CA ALA A 98 -21.90 -6.18 -2.37
C ALA A 98 -23.25 -6.86 -2.66
N SER A 99 -23.44 -8.02 -2.01
CA SER A 99 -24.69 -8.52 -1.38
C SER A 99 -26.03 -8.68 -2.16
N SER A 100 -26.60 -9.89 -2.01
CA SER A 100 -28.03 -10.26 -1.97
C SER A 100 -28.67 -10.86 -3.25
N THR A 101 -28.92 -12.18 -3.19
CA THR A 101 -29.81 -13.05 -4.01
C THR A 101 -31.30 -12.59 -3.94
N PRO A 102 -32.28 -13.08 -4.76
CA PRO A 102 -32.26 -14.26 -5.65
C PRO A 102 -32.99 -14.14 -7.04
N GLU A 103 -32.91 -15.24 -7.81
CA GLU A 103 -33.74 -15.62 -8.99
C GLU A 103 -33.56 -14.80 -10.28
N ALA A 104 -33.51 -15.34 -11.50
CA ALA A 104 -33.50 -16.69 -12.07
C ALA A 104 -33.06 -16.54 -13.54
N ASN A 105 -32.21 -17.43 -14.04
CA ASN A 105 -32.28 -17.99 -15.41
C ASN A 105 -31.10 -18.94 -15.68
N GLU A 106 -31.39 -20.23 -15.47
CA GLU A 106 -31.15 -21.32 -16.42
C GLU A 106 -29.82 -21.34 -17.22
N ALA A 107 -28.80 -21.93 -16.61
CA ALA A 107 -27.87 -22.80 -17.33
C ALA A 107 -27.36 -23.88 -16.36
N PHE A 108 -28.07 -25.01 -16.30
CA PHE A 108 -27.60 -26.22 -15.63
C PHE A 108 -26.31 -26.71 -16.30
N HIS A 109 -25.16 -26.28 -15.79
CA HIS A 109 -23.89 -26.93 -16.08
C HIS A 109 -23.79 -28.20 -15.21
N PRO A 110 -23.70 -29.41 -15.78
CA PRO A 110 -23.52 -30.61 -14.97
C PRO A 110 -22.17 -30.53 -14.23
N PRO A 111 -22.06 -31.06 -12.99
CA PRO A 111 -20.82 -31.01 -12.22
C PRO A 111 -19.74 -31.79 -12.96
N ARG A 112 -18.78 -31.07 -13.55
CA ARG A 112 -17.63 -31.68 -14.22
C ARG A 112 -16.78 -32.35 -13.14
N LYS A 113 -16.85 -33.68 -13.06
CA LYS A 113 -16.00 -34.50 -12.18
C LYS A 113 -14.54 -34.27 -12.59
N THR A 114 -13.81 -33.47 -11.81
CA THR A 114 -12.37 -33.26 -11.99
C THR A 114 -11.63 -34.55 -11.65
N LYS A 115 -11.20 -35.28 -12.69
CA LYS A 115 -10.28 -36.42 -12.56
C LYS A 115 -8.93 -35.88 -12.11
N VAL A 116 -8.49 -36.23 -10.91
CA VAL A 116 -7.17 -35.85 -10.40
C VAL A 116 -6.20 -36.98 -10.73
N ILE A 117 -5.16 -36.69 -11.50
CA ILE A 117 -4.15 -37.69 -11.86
C ILE A 117 -2.98 -37.53 -10.89
N TYR A 118 -2.66 -38.57 -10.13
CA TYR A 118 -1.50 -38.62 -9.25
C TYR A 118 -0.55 -39.73 -9.71
N ARG A 119 0.74 -39.42 -9.88
CA ARG A 119 1.81 -40.38 -10.25
C ARG A 119 1.47 -41.33 -11.42
N GLY A 120 0.82 -40.80 -12.45
CA GLY A 120 0.42 -41.59 -13.64
C GLY A 120 -0.83 -42.47 -13.43
N GLN A 121 -1.45 -42.44 -12.25
CA GLN A 121 -2.72 -43.11 -11.99
C GLN A 121 -3.83 -42.07 -11.80
N VAL A 122 -4.97 -42.35 -12.42
CA VAL A 122 -6.15 -41.51 -12.31
C VAL A 122 -6.86 -41.86 -11.00
N VAL A 123 -6.95 -40.89 -10.08
CA VAL A 123 -7.72 -41.01 -8.84
C VAL A 123 -9.00 -40.19 -9.01
N GLY A 124 -10.14 -40.85 -8.84
CA GLY A 124 -11.47 -40.26 -8.95
C GLY A 124 -12.47 -41.06 -8.14
#